data_AF-A0A2V7PTE5-F1
#
_entry.id   AF-A0A2V7PTE5-F1
#
_cell.length_a   1.000
_cell.length_b   1.000
_cell.length_c   1.000
_cell.angle_alpha   90.00
_cell.angle_beta   90.00
_cell.angle_gamma   90.00
#
_symmetry.space_group_name_H-M   'P 1'
#
loop_
_entity.id
_entity.type
_entity.pdbx_description
1 polymer ?
#
loop_
_entity_poly.entity_id
_entity_poly.type
_entity_poly.pdbx_seq_one_letter_code
_entity_poly.pdbx_strand_id
1 'polypeptide(L)' 'MPQREVATLAGGCFWCLEAAFQDLKGVEQVQSGYSGGRVPNPSYEDVCTGTTGHAEVVQV' A
#
# COMPACT_ATOMS: atom_id res chain seq x y z
N MET A 1 -4.67 19.69 -17.45
CA MET A 1 -4.87 18.45 -16.68
C MET A 1 -4.26 18.72 -15.32
N PRO A 2 -4.98 18.57 -14.19
CA PRO A 2 -4.39 18.76 -12.87
C PRO A 2 -3.18 17.82 -12.71
N GLN A 3 -2.11 18.32 -12.09
CA GLN A 3 -0.92 17.53 -11.80
C GLN A 3 -1.24 16.63 -10.60
N ARG A 4 -1.07 15.32 -10.78
CA ARG A 4 -1.29 14.31 -9.74
C ARG A 4 0.05 13.99 -9.08
N GLU A 5 0.04 13.89 -7.77
CA GLU A 5 1.17 13.42 -6.98
C GLU A 5 0.90 11.99 -6.50
N VAL A 6 1.96 11.23 -6.23
CA VAL A 6 1.87 9.86 -5.76
C VAL A 6 2.61 9.73 -4.45
N ALA A 7 1.96 9.13 -3.46
CA ALA A 7 2.54 8.84 -2.15
C ALA A 7 2.37 7.36 -1.81
N THR A 8 3.41 6.75 -1.22
CA THR A 8 3.35 5.38 -0.68
C THR A 8 3.41 5.46 0.84
N LEU A 9 2.39 4.93 1.50
CA LEU A 9 2.21 5.04 2.95
C LEU A 9 2.12 3.66 3.59
N ALA A 10 2.82 3.47 4.71
CA ALA A 10 2.77 2.27 5.55
C ALA A 10 2.24 2.65 6.93
N GLY A 11 1.26 1.92 7.47
CA GLY A 11 0.61 2.32 8.72
C GLY A 11 -0.16 1.23 9.48
N GLY A 12 0.04 -0.04 9.15
CA GLY A 12 -0.75 -1.17 9.68
C GLY A 12 -1.52 -1.86 8.55
N CYS A 13 -2.75 -2.30 8.84
CA CYS A 13 -3.56 -3.05 7.89
C CYS A 13 -3.89 -2.21 6.65
N PHE A 14 -3.42 -2.65 5.48
CA PHE A 14 -3.67 -1.96 4.21
C PHE A 14 -5.16 -1.80 3.83
N TRP A 15 -6.06 -2.69 4.27
CA TRP A 15 -7.50 -2.57 4.03
C TRP A 15 -8.10 -1.41 4.80
N CYS A 16 -7.64 -1.19 6.03
CA CYS A 16 -8.07 -0.05 6.83
C CYS A 16 -7.56 1.27 6.24
N LEU A 17 -6.31 1.28 5.77
CA LEU A 17 -5.71 2.43 5.11
C LEU A 17 -6.41 2.74 3.78
N GLU A 18 -6.60 1.73 2.93
CA GLU A 18 -7.25 1.88 1.63
C GLU A 18 -8.64 2.49 1.76
N ALA A 19 -9.47 1.92 2.63
CA ALA A 19 -10.81 2.45 2.90
C ALA A 19 -10.76 3.90 3.42
N ALA A 20 -9.82 4.22 4.31
CA ALA A 20 -9.67 5.57 4.84
C ALA A 20 -9.26 6.59 3.77
N PHE A 21 -8.35 6.23 2.86
CA PHE A 21 -7.88 7.12 1.79
C PHE A 21 -8.86 7.24 0.63
N GLN A 22 -9.61 6.18 0.32
CA GLN A 22 -10.56 6.17 -0.79
C GLN A 22 -11.71 7.17 -0.61
N ASP A 23 -12.09 7.47 0.64
CA ASP A 23 -13.13 8.44 0.97
C ASP A 23 -12.61 9.90 1.06
N LEU A 24 -11.30 10.13 0.92
CA LEU A 24 -10.74 11.48 1.01
C LEU A 24 -10.97 12.28 -0.28
N LYS A 25 -11.45 13.52 -0.12
CA LYS A 25 -11.63 14.44 -1.25
C LYS A 25 -10.28 14.79 -1.86
N GLY A 26 -10.17 14.58 -3.18
CA GLY A 26 -8.96 14.85 -3.95
C GLY A 26 -8.08 13.62 -4.15
N VAL A 27 -8.36 12.51 -3.47
CA VAL A 27 -7.80 11.21 -3.81
C VAL A 27 -8.57 10.63 -4.98
N GLU A 28 -7.85 10.27 -6.05
CA GLU A 28 -8.46 9.72 -7.27
C GLU A 28 -8.29 8.21 -7.37
N GLN A 29 -7.25 7.65 -6.75
CA GLN A 29 -6.97 6.23 -6.74
C GLN A 29 -6.24 5.85 -5.44
N VAL A 30 -6.54 4.66 -4.93
CA VAL A 30 -5.75 4.01 -3.88
C VAL A 30 -5.48 2.57 -4.30
N GLN A 31 -4.27 2.08 -4.07
CA GLN A 31 -3.89 0.70 -4.37
C GLN A 31 -3.16 0.07 -3.17
N SER A 32 -3.71 -1.02 -2.64
CA SER A 32 -3.06 -1.85 -1.64
C SER A 32 -1.87 -2.64 -2.22
N GLY A 33 -0.76 -2.73 -1.49
CA GLY A 33 0.40 -3.51 -1.92
C GLY A 33 1.42 -3.76 -0.80
N TYR A 34 2.60 -4.23 -1.21
CA TYR A 34 3.71 -4.56 -0.31
C TYR A 34 4.98 -3.85 -0.74
N SER A 35 5.73 -3.28 0.20
CA SER A 35 6.99 -2.60 -0.11
C SER A 35 7.98 -2.64 1.06
N GLY A 36 9.24 -2.30 0.78
CA GLY A 36 10.32 -2.21 1.78
C GLY A 36 11.02 -3.53 2.12
N GLY A 37 10.56 -4.67 1.58
CA GLY A 37 11.17 -5.98 1.79
C GLY A 37 12.23 -6.37 0.75
N ARG A 38 12.72 -7.59 0.87
CA ARG A 38 13.85 -8.12 0.06
C ARG A 38 13.43 -9.11 -1.02
N VAL A 39 12.25 -9.70 -0.88
CA VAL A 39 11.74 -10.71 -1.82
C VAL A 39 11.11 -10.01 -3.02
N PRO A 40 11.54 -10.26 -4.26
CA PRO A 40 10.93 -9.65 -5.43
C PRO A 40 9.55 -10.26 -5.70
N ASN A 41 8.56 -9.41 -5.98
CA ASN A 41 7.18 -9.81 -6.32
C ASN A 41 6.59 -10.86 -5.35
N PRO A 42 6.55 -10.58 -4.04
CA PRO A 42 6.05 -11.54 -3.05
C PRO A 42 4.54 -11.78 -3.25
N SER A 43 4.06 -12.99 -2.96
CA SER A 43 2.62 -13.22 -2.82
C SER A 43 2.10 -12.75 -1.45
N TYR A 44 0.78 -12.72 -1.29
CA TYR A 44 0.14 -12.48 0.02
C TYR A 44 0.65 -13.50 1.05
N GLU A 45 0.67 -14.78 0.68
CA GLU A 45 1.12 -15.87 1.54
C GLU A 45 2.58 -15.71 1.97
N ASP A 46 3.45 -15.29 1.05
CA ASP A 46 4.86 -15.03 1.36
C ASP A 46 5.00 -13.94 2.42
N VAL A 47 4.27 -12.82 2.27
CA VAL A 47 4.30 -11.71 3.23
C VAL A 47 3.74 -12.14 4.59
N CYS A 48 2.68 -12.95 4.62
CA CYS A 48 2.12 -13.48 5.86
C CYS A 48 3.10 -14.35 6.66
N THR A 49 4.14 -14.91 6.03
CA THR A 49 5.21 -15.62 6.77
C THR A 49 6.06 -14.68 7.65
N GLY A 50 6.03 -13.37 7.39
CA GLY A 50 6.87 -12.37 8.05
C GLY A 50 8.34 -12.39 7.63
N THR A 51 8.75 -13.31 6.76
CA THR A 51 10.17 -13.50 6.40
C THR A 51 10.64 -12.61 5.25
N THR A 52 9.72 -12.07 4.45
CA THR A 52 10.03 -11.26 3.27
C THR A 52 10.53 -9.86 3.62
N GLY A 53 10.21 -9.39 4.83
CA GLY A 53 10.51 -8.05 5.33
C GLY A 53 9.67 -6.94 4.68
N HIS A 54 8.64 -7.27 3.92
CA HIS A 54 7.73 -6.27 3.36
C HIS A 54 6.76 -5.75 4.41
N ALA A 55 6.46 -4.45 4.31
CA ALA A 55 5.36 -3.82 5.02
C ALA A 55 4.12 -3.77 4.11
N GLU A 56 2.95 -3.87 4.72
CA GLU A 56 1.69 -3.51 4.08
C GLU A 56 1.67 -2.01 3.82
N VAL A 57 1.42 -1.64 2.56
CA VAL A 57 1.39 -0.25 2.10
C VAL A 57 0.17 0.04 1.24
N VAL A 58 -0.17 1.32 1.14
CA VAL A 58 -1.10 1.83 0.13
C VAL A 58 -0.39 2.89 -0.72
N GLN A 59 -0.62 2.87 -2.02
CA GLN A 59 -0.23 3.93 -2.94
C GLN A 59 -1.46 4.80 -3.23
N VAL A 60 -1.34 6.09 -3.00
CA VAL A 60 -2.37 7.13 -3.20
C VAL A 60 -1.88 8.11 -4.25
#